data_AF-A0A809S4X4-F1
#
_entry.id   AF-A0A809S4X4-F1
#
_cell.length_a   1.000
_cell.length_b   1.000
_cell.length_c   1.000
_cell.angle_alpha   90.00
_cell.angle_beta   90.00
_cell.angle_gamma   90.00
#
_symmetry.space_group_name_H-M   'P 1'
#
loop_
_entity.id
_entity.type
_entity.pdbx_description
1 polymer ?
#
loop_
_entity_poly.entity_id
_entity_poly.type
_entity_poly.pdbx_seq_one_letter_code
_entity_poly.pdbx_strand_id
1 'polypeptide(L)' 'MPVFHFSLGDSTKGPVGFCAAVRARNRRRAVAMLRSQMPQEVPVVNSRTVHSEGIEYVRVYLNPDAIAIADVDFLEQR' A
#
# COMPACT_ATOMS: atom_id res chain seq x y z
N MET A 1 -10.58 -7.18 17.44
CA MET A 1 -9.88 -7.74 16.26
C MET A 1 -8.55 -7.02 16.08
N PRO A 2 -7.44 -7.77 15.92
CA PRO A 2 -6.11 -7.19 15.72
C PRO A 2 -6.01 -6.40 14.42
N VAL A 3 -5.03 -5.50 14.37
CA VAL A 3 -4.65 -4.72 13.19
C VAL A 3 -3.32 -5.25 12.68
N PHE A 4 -3.25 -5.55 11.38
CA PHE A 4 -2.06 -6.04 10.70
C PHE A 4 -1.48 -4.92 9.84
N HIS A 5 -0.22 -4.58 10.04
CA HIS A 5 0.48 -3.57 9.26
C HIS A 5 1.21 -4.24 8.10
N PHE A 6 1.13 -3.65 6.92
CA PHE A 6 1.84 -4.07 5.74
C PHE A 6 2.87 -3.01 5.39
N SER A 7 4.14 -3.41 5.31
CA SER A 7 5.25 -2.55 4.90
C SER A 7 5.74 -3.01 3.52
N LEU A 8 5.10 -2.50 2.46
CA LEU A 8 5.31 -2.95 1.07
C LEU A 8 6.34 -2.08 0.35
N GLY A 9 7.47 -1.84 1.01
CA GLY A 9 8.55 -0.98 0.53
C GLY A 9 8.69 0.32 1.33
N ASP A 10 9.86 0.95 1.18
CA ASP A 10 10.27 2.14 1.93
C ASP A 10 10.78 3.21 0.94
N SER A 11 10.05 4.32 0.84
CA SER A 11 10.40 5.45 -0.03
C SER A 11 11.68 6.17 0.41
N THR A 12 12.24 5.87 1.58
CA THR A 12 13.54 6.42 2.00
C THR A 12 14.72 5.70 1.34
N LYS A 13 14.50 4.51 0.76
CA LYS A 13 15.52 3.68 0.09
C LYS A 13 15.22 3.40 -1.39
N GLY A 14 14.09 3.89 -1.90
CA GLY A 14 13.63 3.70 -3.27
C GLY A 14 12.55 4.70 -3.65
N PRO A 15 12.09 4.71 -4.92
CA PRO A 15 11.25 5.80 -5.42
C PRO A 15 9.81 5.80 -4.89
N VAL A 16 9.23 4.63 -4.58
CA VAL A 16 7.86 4.52 -4.06
C VAL A 16 7.76 3.32 -3.11
N GLY A 17 7.39 3.59 -1.85
CA GLY A 17 6.94 2.61 -0.87
C GLY A 17 5.48 2.88 -0.48
N PHE A 18 4.77 1.82 -0.07
CA PHE A 18 3.38 1.92 0.38
C PHE A 18 3.19 1.10 1.65
N CYS A 19 2.34 1.61 2.56
CA CYS A 19 1.94 0.90 3.75
C CYS A 19 0.42 0.82 3.89
N ALA A 20 -0.06 -0.25 4.52
CA ALA A 20 -1.48 -0.44 4.78
C ALA A 20 -1.71 -0.99 6.19
N ALA A 21 -2.85 -0.67 6.77
CA ALA A 21 -3.31 -1.25 8.03
C ALA A 21 -4.65 -1.95 7.80
N VAL A 22 -4.73 -3.24 8.12
CA VAL A 22 -5.95 -4.04 7.92
C VAL A 22 -6.39 -4.69 9.23
N ARG A 23 -7.63 -4.42 9.63
CA ARG A 23 -8.25 -5.08 10.79
C ARG A 23 -8.83 -6.43 10.37
N ALA A 24 -8.26 -7.54 10.86
CA ALA A 24 -8.68 -8.89 10.46
C ALA A 24 -8.60 -9.87 11.65
N ARG A 25 -9.07 -11.11 11.45
CA ARG A 25 -8.98 -12.16 12.49
C ARG A 25 -7.60 -12.82 12.56
N ASN A 26 -6.88 -12.88 11.44
CA ASN A 26 -5.54 -13.46 11.32
C ASN A 26 -4.83 -12.90 10.07
N ARG A 27 -3.52 -13.15 9.97
CA ARG A 27 -2.66 -12.68 8.86
C ARG A 27 -3.17 -13.12 7.48
N ARG A 28 -3.58 -14.39 7.32
CA ARG A 28 -4.10 -14.91 6.04
C ARG A 28 -5.32 -14.12 5.58
N ARG A 29 -6.24 -13.82 6.50
CA ARG A 29 -7.43 -13.02 6.21
C ARG A 29 -7.07 -11.56 5.91
N ALA A 30 -6.08 -10.99 6.61
CA ALA A 30 -5.60 -9.64 6.35
C ALA A 30 -5.04 -9.51 4.92
N VAL A 31 -4.19 -10.45 4.49
CA VAL A 31 -3.64 -10.50 3.13
C VAL A 31 -4.77 -10.63 2.10
N ALA A 32 -5.68 -11.59 2.29
CA ALA A 32 -6.80 -11.79 1.36
C ALA A 32 -7.69 -10.54 1.24
N MET A 33 -7.96 -9.86 2.37
CA MET A 33 -8.73 -8.62 2.38
C MET A 33 -7.99 -7.50 1.65
N LEU A 34 -6.71 -7.29 1.94
CA LEU A 34 -5.91 -6.26 1.27
C LEU A 34 -5.89 -6.50 -0.23
N ARG A 35 -5.56 -7.73 -0.67
CA ARG A 35 -5.55 -8.10 -2.09
C ARG A 35 -6.87 -7.81 -2.80
N SER A 36 -8.00 -8.14 -2.17
CA SER A 36 -9.34 -7.96 -2.76
C SER A 36 -9.79 -6.50 -2.87
N GLN A 37 -9.23 -5.61 -2.04
CA GLN A 37 -9.65 -4.20 -1.95
C GLN A 37 -8.62 -3.25 -2.58
N MET A 38 -7.42 -3.73 -2.84
CA MET A 38 -6.33 -2.92 -3.37
C MET A 38 -6.53 -2.72 -4.87
N PRO A 39 -6.56 -1.47 -5.36
CA PRO A 39 -6.63 -1.21 -6.78
C PRO A 39 -5.32 -1.62 -7.46
N GLN A 40 -5.40 -1.95 -8.75
CA GLN A 40 -4.20 -2.25 -9.56
C GLN A 40 -3.43 -0.98 -9.95
N GLU A 41 -4.09 0.17 -9.92
CA GLU A 41 -3.47 1.46 -10.18
C GLU A 41 -4.14 2.58 -9.37
N VAL A 42 -3.36 3.58 -9.00
CA VAL A 42 -3.84 4.78 -8.31
C VAL A 42 -3.34 6.01 -9.06
N PRO A 43 -4.23 6.93 -9.49
CA PRO A 43 -3.80 8.20 -10.05
C PRO A 43 -3.18 9.06 -8.94
N VAL A 44 -2.01 9.63 -9.18
CA VAL A 44 -1.41 10.58 -8.25
C VAL A 44 -2.06 11.94 -8.52
N VAL A 45 -3.16 12.19 -7.82
CA VAL A 45 -3.86 13.48 -7.90
C VAL A 45 -3.18 14.43 -6.92
N ASN A 46 -2.14 15.13 -7.38
CA ASN A 46 -1.55 16.20 -6.60
C ASN A 46 -2.24 17.52 -6.97
N SER A 47 -2.91 18.15 -6.01
CA SER A 47 -3.54 19.47 -6.20
C SER A 47 -2.53 20.60 -6.50
N ARG A 48 -1.22 20.34 -6.35
CA ARG A 48 -0.14 21.32 -6.59
C ARG A 48 0.89 20.94 -7.67
N THR A 49 0.95 19.68 -8.13
CA THR A 49 2.11 19.21 -8.94
C THR A 49 1.76 18.72 -10.35
N VAL A 50 0.49 18.39 -10.64
CA VAL A 50 0.09 17.92 -11.99
C VAL A 50 -0.03 19.08 -13.00
N HIS A 51 0.28 20.31 -12.60
CA HIS A 51 0.31 21.47 -13.49
C HIS A 51 1.65 22.23 -13.49
N SER A 52 2.68 21.72 -12.80
CA SER A 52 4.03 22.30 -12.86
C SER A 52 4.87 21.55 -13.88
N GLU A 53 5.35 22.26 -14.90
CA GLU A 53 6.45 21.85 -15.80
C GLU A 53 6.18 20.67 -16.76
N GLY A 54 5.03 20.63 -17.42
CA GLY A 54 4.82 19.73 -18.58
C GLY A 54 4.56 18.25 -18.25
N ILE A 55 4.31 17.92 -16.99
CA ILE A 55 3.85 16.58 -16.59
C ILE A 55 2.33 16.51 -16.77
N GLU A 56 1.88 15.64 -17.68
CA GLU A 56 0.44 15.48 -17.97
C GLU A 56 -0.27 14.55 -16.97
N TYR A 57 0.39 13.47 -16.55
CA TYR A 57 -0.19 12.51 -15.60
C TYR A 57 0.89 11.70 -14.87
N VAL A 58 0.52 11.17 -13.70
CA VAL A 58 1.32 10.19 -12.95
C VAL A 58 0.38 9.11 -12.41
N ARG A 59 0.75 7.84 -12.62
CA ARG A 59 0.05 6.67 -12.08
C ARG A 59 1.00 5.80 -11.29
N VAL A 60 0.54 5.29 -10.15
CA VAL A 60 1.24 4.26 -9.39
C VAL A 60 0.57 2.93 -9.69
N TYR A 61 1.35 1.98 -10.21
CA TYR A 61 0.89 0.62 -10.45
C TYR A 61 1.20 -0.25 -9.23
N LEU A 62 0.21 -1.04 -8.83
CA LEU A 62 0.26 -1.89 -7.66
C LEU A 62 0.06 -3.34 -8.12
N ASN A 63 0.81 -4.26 -7.51
CA ASN A 63 0.65 -5.70 -7.75
C ASN A 63 0.11 -6.37 -6.48
N PRO A 64 -1.22 -6.49 -6.33
CA PRO A 64 -1.82 -7.16 -5.18
C PRO A 64 -1.35 -8.61 -5.00
N ASP A 65 -1.07 -9.33 -6.09
CA ASP A 65 -0.66 -10.73 -6.04
C ASP A 65 0.73 -10.92 -5.40
N ALA A 66 1.56 -9.89 -5.44
CA ALA A 66 2.88 -9.87 -4.78
C ALA A 66 2.80 -9.73 -3.26
N ILE A 67 1.66 -9.30 -2.69
CA ILE A 67 1.51 -9.08 -1.24
C ILE A 67 1.51 -10.41 -0.51
N ALA A 68 2.58 -10.74 0.20
CA ALA A 68 2.74 -11.99 0.92
C ALA A 68 2.46 -11.83 2.42
N ILE A 69 2.31 -12.97 3.12
CA ILE A 69 2.19 -12.99 4.59
C ILE A 69 3.47 -12.45 5.26
N ALA A 70 4.62 -12.59 4.60
CA ALA A 70 5.91 -12.10 5.09
C ALA A 70 5.95 -10.57 5.21
N ASP A 71 5.11 -9.86 4.46
CA ASP A 71 5.05 -8.39 4.46
C ASP A 71 4.24 -7.83 5.65
N VAL A 72 3.74 -8.71 6.53
CA VAL A 72 2.90 -8.34 7.67
C VAL A 72 3.73 -8.14 8.94
N ASP A 73 3.87 -6.88 9.33
CA ASP A 73 4.42 -6.49 10.62
C ASP A 73 3.34 -6.52 11.72
N PHE A 74 3.74 -6.87 12.94
CA PHE A 74 2.90 -6.70 14.13
C PHE A 74 3.08 -5.28 14.67
N LEU A 75 2.00 -4.51 14.69
CA LEU A 75 1.90 -3.35 15.57
C LEU A 75 1.47 -3.89 16.94
N GLU A 76 2.40 -3.96 17.90
CA GLU A 76 2.02 -4.22 19.30
C GLU A 76 0.97 -3.17 19.72
N GLN A 77 -0.19 -3.64 20.15
CA GLN A 77 -1.20 -2.78 20.75
C GLN A 77 -0.68 -2.36 22.12
N ARG A 78 -0.30 -1.09 22.27
CA ARG A 78 -0.20 -0.43 23.57
C ARG A 78 -1.58 -0.21 24.17
#